data_AF-A0A380KZN6-F1
#
_entry.id   AF-A0A380KZN6-F1
#
_cell.length_a   1.000
_cell.length_b   1.000
_cell.length_c   1.000
_cell.angle_alpha   90.00
_cell.angle_beta   90.00
_cell.angle_gamma   90.00
#
_symmetry.space_group_name_H-M   'P 1'
#
loop_
_entity.id
_entity.type
_entity.pdbx_description
1 polymer ?
#
loop_
_entity_poly.entity_id
_entity_poly.type
_entity_poly.pdbx_seq_one_letter_code
_entity_poly.pdbx_strand_id
1 'polypeptide(L)'
;MRKRIGIVKENLERAEKENEIVVTQLTEIKSRLDNRKTSWKVCFLFFLFCLLVIFLLNGHVVFKILFFVLTLTVFWVMTFSEGQGTSLVERNQEKIKENMENIKTLQEEFQQIQERERNSIYHEIIKGKGATYYQKNLSAVFLSLQDEDWEPYGGYTKSEVRKEIREIGGEEYKYMPVYTNDVKLVCEPTNSHDPNAVQIFVCDKLVGYIPKRLAIKISAWVGSPDFFSYTCRAELDGGEYIGWDYGNNKIFTSEKLVKVVLDLNIVRIK
;
A
#
# COMPACT_ATOMS: atom_id res chain seq x y z
N MET A 1 4.61 13.36 5.88
CA MET A 1 3.46 13.73 5.02
C MET A 1 3.90 14.01 3.58
N ARG A 2 4.74 15.02 3.32
CA ARG A 2 5.30 15.31 1.98
C ARG A 2 5.88 14.11 1.20
N LYS A 3 6.65 13.24 1.86
CA LYS A 3 7.18 12.01 1.24
C LYS A 3 6.06 11.04 0.82
N ARG A 4 4.98 10.94 1.61
CA ARG A 4 3.82 10.08 1.31
C ARG A 4 2.99 10.66 0.16
N ILE A 5 2.80 11.98 0.10
CA ILE A 5 2.18 12.63 -1.07
C ILE A 5 2.97 12.34 -2.34
N GLY A 6 4.30 12.47 -2.29
CA GLY A 6 5.16 12.16 -3.43
C GLY A 6 4.98 10.73 -3.93
N ILE A 7 4.98 9.75 -3.02
CA ILE A 7 4.79 8.33 -3.35
C ILE A 7 3.41 8.08 -3.98
N VAL A 8 2.33 8.58 -3.37
CA VAL A 8 0.97 8.38 -3.88
C VAL A 8 0.80 9.06 -5.25
N LYS A 9 1.38 10.26 -5.43
CA LYS A 9 1.37 10.97 -6.71
C LYS A 9 2.10 10.18 -7.80
N GLU A 10 3.28 9.65 -7.51
CA GLU A 10 4.04 8.85 -8.46
C GLU A 10 3.29 7.57 -8.86
N ASN A 11 2.67 6.91 -7.88
CA ASN A 11 1.85 5.72 -8.14
C ASN A 11 0.62 6.04 -9.01
N LEU A 12 -0.02 7.20 -8.78
CA LEU A 12 -1.14 7.66 -9.59
C LEU A 12 -0.70 7.93 -11.05
N GLU A 13 0.38 8.69 -11.24
CA GLU A 13 0.93 8.98 -12.58
C GLU A 13 1.32 7.68 -13.32
N ARG A 14 1.89 6.70 -12.60
CA ARG A 14 2.22 5.39 -13.16
C ARG A 14 0.98 4.62 -13.60
N ALA A 15 -0.04 4.55 -12.75
CA ALA A 15 -1.29 3.85 -13.04
C ALA A 15 -2.04 4.47 -14.23
N GLU A 16 -2.09 5.81 -14.31
CA GLU A 16 -2.68 6.53 -15.44
C GLU A 16 -1.96 6.20 -16.75
N LYS A 17 -0.62 6.18 -16.74
CA LYS A 17 0.19 5.82 -17.90
C LYS A 17 0.00 4.36 -18.33
N GLU A 18 -0.06 3.42 -17.39
CA GLU A 18 -0.34 2.02 -17.68
C GLU A 18 -1.72 1.85 -18.32
N ASN A 19 -2.73 2.56 -17.81
CA ASN A 19 -4.07 2.53 -18.39
C ASN A 19 -4.09 3.12 -19.81
N GLU A 20 -3.38 4.22 -20.07
CA GLU A 20 -3.26 4.83 -21.39
C GLU A 20 -2.66 3.86 -22.43
N ILE A 21 -1.64 3.09 -22.05
CA ILE A 21 -1.04 2.06 -22.91
C ILE A 21 -2.07 0.99 -23.27
N VAL A 22 -2.85 0.49 -22.30
CA VAL A 22 -3.88 -0.54 -22.56
C VAL A 22 -5.01 0.00 -23.43
N VAL A 23 -5.45 1.24 -23.22
CA VAL A 23 -6.46 1.92 -24.06
C VAL A 23 -5.97 2.07 -25.50
N THR A 24 -4.70 2.46 -25.68
CA THR A 24 -4.08 2.59 -27.01
C THR A 24 -4.04 1.24 -27.73
N GLN A 25 -3.59 0.18 -27.05
CA GLN A 25 -3.60 -1.19 -27.58
C GLN A 25 -5.01 -1.65 -27.98
N LEU A 26 -6.01 -1.40 -27.14
CA LEU A 26 -7.40 -1.76 -27.44
C LEU A 26 -7.92 -1.03 -28.69
N THR A 27 -7.58 0.25 -28.84
CA THR A 27 -7.97 1.07 -29.99
C THR A 27 -7.37 0.51 -31.28
N GLU A 28 -6.09 0.12 -31.24
CA GLU A 28 -5.42 -0.52 -32.37
C GLU A 28 -6.04 -1.87 -32.72
N ILE A 29 -6.33 -2.72 -31.72
CA ILE A 29 -6.95 -4.03 -31.91
C ILE A 29 -8.34 -3.88 -32.54
N LYS A 30 -9.16 -2.92 -32.07
CA LYS A 30 -10.48 -2.63 -32.63
C LYS A 30 -10.38 -2.17 -34.08
N SER A 31 -9.46 -1.24 -34.39
CA SER A 31 -9.21 -0.79 -35.75
C SER A 31 -8.81 -1.95 -36.69
N ARG A 32 -7.90 -2.83 -36.24
CA ARG A 32 -7.51 -4.04 -37.00
C ARG A 32 -8.67 -5.01 -37.20
N LEU A 33 -9.58 -5.13 -36.23
CA LEU A 33 -10.78 -5.96 -36.33
C LEU A 33 -11.79 -5.38 -37.33
N ASP A 34 -12.03 -4.08 -37.28
CA ASP A 34 -12.97 -3.40 -38.19
C ASP A 34 -12.48 -3.41 -39.64
N ASN A 35 -11.18 -3.17 -39.85
CA ASN A 35 -10.55 -3.33 -41.16
C ASN A 35 -10.68 -4.77 -41.67
N ARG A 36 -10.41 -5.77 -40.83
CA ARG A 36 -10.59 -7.19 -41.20
C ARG A 36 -12.04 -7.51 -41.55
N LYS A 37 -13.03 -7.05 -40.76
CA LYS A 37 -14.46 -7.23 -41.06
C LYS A 37 -14.84 -6.59 -42.40
N THR A 38 -14.30 -5.42 -42.70
CA THR A 38 -14.58 -4.70 -43.95
C THR A 38 -13.97 -5.43 -45.14
N SER A 39 -12.69 -5.82 -45.07
CA SER A 39 -12.06 -6.67 -46.08
C SER A 39 -12.79 -7.99 -46.26
N TRP A 40 -13.27 -8.58 -45.17
CA TRP A 40 -14.00 -9.85 -45.20
C TRP A 40 -15.34 -9.74 -45.94
N LYS A 41 -16.13 -8.69 -45.70
CA LYS A 41 -17.37 -8.42 -46.45
C LYS A 41 -17.12 -8.35 -47.96
N VAL A 42 -16.05 -7.68 -48.36
CA VAL A 42 -15.67 -7.54 -49.78
C VAL A 42 -15.25 -8.89 -50.37
N CYS A 43 -14.39 -9.65 -49.67
CA CYS A 43 -13.99 -10.99 -50.12
C CYS A 43 -15.17 -11.96 -50.20
N PHE A 44 -16.10 -11.91 -49.24
CA PHE A 44 -17.29 -12.76 -49.24
C PHE A 44 -18.23 -12.44 -50.39
N LEU A 45 -18.46 -11.15 -50.70
CA LEU A 45 -19.23 -10.70 -51.86
C LEU A 45 -18.62 -11.21 -53.17
N PHE A 46 -17.30 -11.06 -53.33
CA PHE A 46 -16.57 -11.56 -54.50
C PHE A 46 -16.66 -13.09 -54.61
N PHE A 47 -16.54 -13.79 -53.48
CA PHE A 47 -16.65 -15.25 -53.42
C PHE A 47 -18.05 -15.75 -53.82
N LEU A 48 -19.11 -15.11 -53.34
CA LEU A 48 -20.50 -15.45 -53.67
C LEU A 48 -20.77 -15.27 -55.17
N PHE A 49 -20.17 -14.25 -55.77
CA PHE A 49 -20.18 -14.02 -57.21
C PHE A 49 -19.48 -15.16 -57.98
N CYS A 50 -18.29 -15.60 -57.56
CA CYS A 50 -17.60 -16.73 -58.19
C CYS A 50 -18.38 -18.04 -58.09
N LEU A 51 -19.01 -18.31 -56.93
CA LEU A 51 -19.88 -19.47 -56.72
C LEU A 51 -21.04 -19.51 -57.72
N LEU A 52 -21.67 -18.37 -57.94
CA LEU A 52 -22.79 -18.22 -58.86
C LEU A 52 -22.36 -18.52 -60.31
N VAL A 53 -21.19 -18.01 -60.72
CA VAL A 53 -20.61 -18.27 -62.05
C VAL A 53 -20.31 -19.76 -62.24
N ILE A 54 -19.71 -20.43 -61.26
CA ILE A 54 -19.37 -21.86 -61.34
C ILE A 54 -20.63 -22.74 -61.37
N PHE A 55 -21.67 -22.37 -60.62
CA PHE A 55 -22.94 -23.11 -60.61
C PHE A 55 -23.65 -23.05 -61.97
N LEU A 56 -23.52 -21.93 -62.70
CA LEU A 56 -24.05 -21.76 -64.05
C LEU A 56 -23.27 -22.55 -65.11
N LEU A 57 -22.03 -22.97 -64.82
CA LEU A 57 -21.22 -23.79 -65.72
C LEU A 57 -21.55 -25.29 -65.51
N ASN A 58 -21.85 -26.01 -66.60
CA ASN A 58 -22.20 -27.44 -66.60
C ASN A 58 -20.99 -28.37 -66.28
N GLY A 59 -20.45 -28.28 -65.07
CA GLY A 59 -19.31 -29.08 -64.61
C GLY A 59 -19.66 -30.39 -63.90
N HIS A 60 -18.72 -31.35 -63.93
CA HIS A 60 -18.80 -32.66 -63.26
C HIS A 60 -19.05 -32.56 -61.74
N VAL A 61 -19.89 -33.45 -61.21
CA VAL A 61 -20.35 -33.47 -59.80
C VAL A 61 -19.19 -33.49 -58.79
N VAL A 62 -18.07 -34.17 -59.10
CA VAL A 62 -16.91 -34.29 -58.21
C VAL A 62 -16.30 -32.91 -57.87
N PHE A 63 -16.22 -32.00 -58.85
CA PHE A 63 -15.70 -30.65 -58.63
C PHE A 63 -16.59 -29.83 -57.70
N LYS A 64 -17.91 -30.04 -57.77
CA LYS A 64 -18.87 -29.35 -56.89
C LYS A 64 -18.69 -29.77 -55.43
N ILE A 65 -18.44 -31.06 -55.17
CA ILE A 65 -18.21 -31.59 -53.82
C ILE A 65 -16.87 -31.06 -53.26
N LEU A 66 -15.80 -31.11 -54.05
CA LEU A 66 -14.48 -30.68 -53.60
C LEU A 66 -14.44 -29.17 -53.28
N PHE A 67 -15.14 -28.37 -54.09
CA PHE A 67 -15.34 -26.95 -53.82
C PHE A 67 -16.12 -26.73 -52.52
N PHE A 68 -17.19 -27.48 -52.28
CA PHE A 68 -17.99 -27.39 -51.04
C PHE A 68 -17.19 -27.73 -49.77
N VAL A 69 -16.28 -28.72 -49.84
CA VAL A 69 -15.40 -29.02 -48.71
C VAL A 69 -14.43 -27.87 -48.44
N LEU A 70 -13.87 -27.25 -49.49
CA LEU A 70 -12.99 -26.08 -49.36
C LEU A 70 -13.73 -24.87 -48.77
N THR A 71 -15.01 -24.69 -49.10
CA THR A 71 -15.80 -23.58 -48.52
C THR A 71 -16.01 -23.78 -47.02
N LEU A 72 -16.28 -25.01 -46.58
CA LEU A 72 -16.46 -25.34 -45.17
C LEU A 72 -15.19 -25.13 -44.35
N THR A 73 -14.01 -25.53 -44.87
CA THR A 73 -12.74 -25.33 -44.16
C THR A 73 -12.38 -23.87 -44.05
N VAL A 74 -12.57 -23.10 -45.13
CA VAL A 74 -12.36 -21.65 -45.13
C VAL A 74 -13.33 -20.95 -44.17
N PHE A 75 -14.61 -21.34 -44.14
CA PHE A 75 -15.59 -20.82 -43.18
C PHE A 75 -15.18 -21.13 -41.73
N TRP A 76 -14.72 -22.36 -41.46
CA TRP A 76 -14.31 -22.77 -40.11
C TRP A 76 -13.10 -21.98 -39.59
N VAL A 77 -12.04 -21.83 -40.41
CA VAL A 77 -10.87 -21.01 -40.09
C VAL A 77 -11.27 -19.56 -39.80
N MET A 78 -12.25 -19.03 -40.53
CA MET A 78 -12.75 -17.66 -40.33
C MET A 78 -13.49 -17.49 -38.99
N THR A 79 -14.43 -18.38 -38.65
CA THR A 79 -15.14 -18.31 -37.36
C THR A 79 -14.19 -18.41 -36.15
N PHE A 80 -13.14 -19.23 -36.27
CA PHE A 80 -12.14 -19.37 -35.23
C PHE A 80 -11.27 -18.10 -35.06
N SER A 81 -10.92 -17.44 -36.17
CA SER A 81 -10.11 -16.22 -36.15
C SER A 81 -10.84 -15.03 -35.52
N GLU A 82 -12.15 -14.88 -35.77
CA GLU A 82 -12.95 -13.82 -35.15
C GLU A 82 -13.08 -13.99 -33.63
N GLY A 83 -13.25 -15.23 -33.16
CA GLY A 83 -13.37 -15.53 -31.72
C GLY A 83 -12.12 -15.19 -30.90
N GLN A 84 -10.92 -15.28 -31.50
CA GLN A 84 -9.69 -14.86 -30.82
C GLN A 84 -9.59 -13.34 -30.67
N GLY A 85 -10.12 -12.58 -31.64
CA GLY A 85 -10.11 -11.12 -31.58
C GLY A 85 -11.08 -10.55 -30.54
N THR A 86 -12.29 -11.09 -30.47
CA THR A 86 -13.30 -10.68 -29.48
C THR A 86 -12.87 -10.99 -28.05
N SER A 87 -12.34 -12.20 -27.78
CA SER A 87 -11.84 -12.55 -26.45
C SER A 87 -10.62 -11.72 -25.99
N LEU A 88 -9.84 -11.17 -26.93
CA LEU A 88 -8.76 -10.24 -26.60
C LEU A 88 -9.30 -8.83 -26.29
N VAL A 89 -10.33 -8.38 -27.02
CA VAL A 89 -11.03 -7.12 -26.76
C VAL A 89 -11.68 -7.13 -25.37
N GLU A 90 -12.39 -8.21 -25.03
CA GLU A 90 -13.05 -8.37 -23.72
C GLU A 90 -12.03 -8.33 -22.58
N ARG A 91 -10.93 -9.09 -22.68
CA ARG A 91 -9.86 -9.07 -21.67
C ARG A 91 -9.25 -7.69 -21.46
N ASN A 92 -9.01 -6.93 -22.54
CA ASN A 92 -8.47 -5.58 -22.41
C ASN A 92 -9.49 -4.58 -21.86
N GLN A 93 -10.78 -4.77 -22.15
CA GLN A 93 -11.85 -3.97 -21.54
C GLN A 93 -11.98 -4.21 -20.03
N GLU A 94 -11.87 -5.46 -19.59
CA GLU A 94 -11.83 -5.80 -18.17
C GLU A 94 -10.64 -5.16 -17.45
N LYS A 95 -9.43 -5.28 -18.02
CA LYS A 95 -8.22 -4.62 -17.48
C LYS A 95 -8.37 -3.11 -17.38
N ILE A 96 -8.96 -2.45 -18.38
CA ILE A 96 -9.21 -1.00 -18.33
C ILE A 96 -10.19 -0.67 -17.19
N LYS A 97 -11.21 -1.49 -16.97
CA LYS A 97 -12.17 -1.30 -15.88
C LYS A 97 -11.49 -1.41 -14.51
N GLU A 98 -10.67 -2.44 -14.31
CA GLU A 98 -9.88 -2.64 -13.09
C GLU A 98 -8.90 -1.48 -12.86
N ASN A 99 -8.17 -1.06 -13.90
CA ASN A 99 -7.26 0.08 -13.82
C ASN A 99 -7.99 1.38 -13.48
N MET A 100 -9.18 1.62 -14.04
CA MET A 100 -9.98 2.80 -13.70
C MET A 100 -10.44 2.81 -12.23
N GLU A 101 -10.78 1.64 -11.68
CA GLU A 101 -11.14 1.51 -10.27
C GLU A 101 -9.95 1.80 -9.35
N ASN A 102 -8.76 1.27 -9.70
CA ASN A 102 -7.52 1.53 -9.00
C ASN A 102 -7.08 3.01 -9.09
N ILE A 103 -7.23 3.64 -10.25
CA ILE A 103 -6.95 5.08 -10.42
C ILE A 103 -7.90 5.90 -9.55
N LYS A 104 -9.19 5.55 -9.53
CA LYS A 104 -10.18 6.27 -8.71
C LYS A 104 -9.84 6.19 -7.23
N THR A 105 -9.49 5.01 -6.71
CA THR A 105 -9.11 4.86 -5.30
C THR A 105 -7.83 5.64 -4.96
N LEU A 106 -6.82 5.63 -5.85
CA LEU A 106 -5.61 6.44 -5.69
C LEU A 106 -5.90 7.95 -5.72
N GLN A 107 -6.80 8.40 -6.60
CA GLN A 107 -7.23 9.81 -6.66
C GLN A 107 -7.94 10.22 -5.37
N GLU A 108 -8.83 9.39 -4.82
CA GLU A 108 -9.50 9.63 -3.54
C GLU A 108 -8.49 9.68 -2.38
N GLU A 109 -7.55 8.74 -2.29
CA GLU A 109 -6.49 8.78 -1.28
C GLU A 109 -5.65 10.06 -1.41
N PHE A 110 -5.26 10.42 -2.63
CA PHE A 110 -4.47 11.62 -2.89
C PHE A 110 -5.21 12.90 -2.47
N GLN A 111 -6.49 13.03 -2.82
CA GLN A 111 -7.31 14.17 -2.39
C GLN A 111 -7.44 14.24 -0.88
N GLN A 112 -7.70 13.12 -0.20
CA GLN A 112 -7.77 13.08 1.26
C GLN A 112 -6.45 13.50 1.91
N ILE A 113 -5.30 13.05 1.38
CA ILE A 113 -4.00 13.46 1.92
C ILE A 113 -3.77 14.96 1.69
N GLN A 114 -4.11 15.49 0.51
CA GLN A 114 -4.01 16.93 0.24
C GLN A 114 -4.92 17.76 1.15
N GLU A 115 -6.14 17.30 1.39
CA GLU A 115 -7.06 17.99 2.30
C GLU A 115 -6.55 17.96 3.74
N ARG A 116 -5.99 16.82 4.19
CA ARG A 116 -5.33 16.72 5.50
C ARG A 116 -4.14 17.67 5.62
N GLU A 117 -3.29 17.76 4.59
CA GLU A 117 -2.17 18.73 4.60
C GLU A 117 -2.67 20.17 4.58
N ARG A 118 -3.72 20.48 3.81
CA ARG A 118 -4.30 21.83 3.73
C ARG A 118 -4.92 22.26 5.06
N ASN A 119 -5.59 21.33 5.75
CA ASN A 119 -6.26 21.60 7.02
C ASN A 119 -5.32 21.41 8.23
N SER A 120 -4.10 20.89 8.01
CA SER A 120 -3.06 20.77 9.03
C SER A 120 -2.52 22.15 9.38
N ILE A 121 -2.65 22.49 10.65
CA ILE A 121 -2.07 23.72 11.22
C ILE A 121 -0.74 23.43 11.92
N TYR A 122 -0.45 22.16 12.18
CA TYR A 122 0.75 21.72 12.85
C TYR A 122 1.04 20.25 12.54
N HIS A 123 2.29 19.97 12.14
CA HIS A 123 2.79 18.62 11.92
C HIS A 123 4.25 18.55 12.38
N GLU A 124 4.55 17.74 13.40
CA GLU A 124 5.92 17.57 13.92
C GLU A 124 6.16 16.14 14.44
N ILE A 125 7.38 15.63 14.20
CA ILE A 125 7.84 14.38 14.82
C ILE A 125 8.44 14.72 16.19
N ILE A 126 7.83 14.21 17.26
CA ILE A 126 8.14 14.58 18.63
C ILE A 126 8.74 13.39 19.37
N LYS A 127 9.89 13.61 20.02
CA LYS A 127 10.44 12.63 20.96
C LYS A 127 9.87 12.86 22.36
N GLY A 128 9.07 11.92 22.85
CA GLY A 128 8.53 11.91 24.20
C GLY A 128 9.63 11.95 25.27
N LYS A 129 9.34 12.62 26.38
CA LYS A 129 10.23 12.75 27.55
C LYS A 129 9.70 11.91 28.71
N GLY A 130 10.61 11.48 29.57
CA GLY A 130 10.27 10.74 30.79
C GLY A 130 9.89 9.27 30.57
N ALA A 131 10.06 8.73 29.35
CA ALA A 131 9.80 7.32 29.05
C ALA A 131 10.52 6.35 30.00
N THR A 132 11.72 6.72 30.44
CA THR A 132 12.51 5.97 31.43
C THR A 132 11.80 5.75 32.75
N TYR A 133 10.94 6.68 33.19
CA TYR A 133 10.18 6.54 34.44
C TYR A 133 8.99 5.58 34.30
N TYR A 134 8.63 5.21 33.07
CA TYR A 134 7.45 4.40 32.74
C TYR A 134 7.82 3.08 32.05
N GLN A 135 9.01 2.54 32.31
CA GLN A 135 9.49 1.26 31.73
C GLN A 135 8.47 0.13 31.85
N LYS A 136 7.83 -0.04 33.02
CA LYS A 136 6.80 -1.08 33.21
C LYS A 136 5.62 -0.92 32.25
N ASN A 137 5.17 0.32 32.03
CA ASN A 137 4.09 0.63 31.10
C ASN A 137 4.52 0.37 29.66
N LEU A 138 5.75 0.74 29.30
CA LEU A 138 6.31 0.49 27.97
C LEU A 138 6.42 -1.00 27.67
N SER A 139 6.88 -1.82 28.61
CA SER A 139 6.88 -3.28 28.46
C SER A 139 5.48 -3.85 28.24
N ALA A 140 4.48 -3.32 28.95
CA ALA A 140 3.08 -3.72 28.73
C ALA A 140 2.58 -3.33 27.33
N VAL A 141 2.96 -2.14 26.84
CA VAL A 141 2.62 -1.67 25.49
C VAL A 141 3.24 -2.58 24.42
N PHE A 142 4.53 -2.91 24.54
CA PHE A 142 5.20 -3.84 23.62
C PHE A 142 4.47 -5.19 23.56
N LEU A 143 4.09 -5.75 24.71
CA LEU A 143 3.36 -7.02 24.76
C LEU A 143 1.95 -6.91 24.16
N SER A 144 1.26 -5.78 24.34
CA SER A 144 -0.10 -5.59 23.81
C SER A 144 -0.17 -5.37 22.30
N LEU A 145 0.93 -4.95 21.68
CA LEU A 145 0.99 -4.59 20.26
C LEU A 145 1.68 -5.66 19.40
N GLN A 146 2.21 -6.70 20.02
CA GLN A 146 2.82 -7.81 19.31
C GLN A 146 1.78 -8.92 19.08
N ASP A 147 2.01 -9.72 18.05
CA ASP A 147 1.12 -10.82 17.68
C ASP A 147 0.96 -11.82 18.83
N GLU A 148 -0.16 -12.55 18.90
CA GLU A 148 -0.42 -13.53 19.97
C GLU A 148 0.68 -14.59 20.07
N ASP A 149 1.27 -14.97 18.92
CA ASP A 149 2.37 -15.93 18.82
C ASP A 149 3.76 -15.29 18.95
N TRP A 150 3.84 -14.00 19.27
CA TRP A 150 5.12 -13.33 19.41
C TRP A 150 5.85 -13.81 20.66
N GLU A 151 7.10 -14.24 20.47
CA GLU A 151 7.96 -14.66 21.55
C GLU A 151 9.18 -13.73 21.69
N PRO A 152 9.61 -13.40 22.93
CA PRO A 152 10.83 -12.63 23.17
C PRO A 152 12.04 -13.25 22.46
N TYR A 153 12.88 -12.41 21.86
CA TYR A 153 14.03 -12.84 21.05
C TYR A 153 13.65 -13.81 19.90
N GLY A 154 12.45 -13.65 19.33
CA GLY A 154 12.00 -14.49 18.22
C GLY A 154 11.78 -15.97 18.59
N GLY A 155 11.53 -16.26 19.87
CA GLY A 155 11.29 -17.62 20.38
C GLY A 155 12.52 -18.36 20.86
N TYR A 156 13.70 -17.78 20.67
CA TYR A 156 14.93 -18.37 21.18
C TYR A 156 15.10 -18.12 22.68
N THR A 157 15.63 -19.13 23.37
CA THR A 157 16.05 -18.95 24.75
C THR A 157 17.22 -17.97 24.82
N LYS A 158 17.38 -17.27 25.95
CA LYS A 158 18.55 -16.41 26.18
C LYS A 158 19.87 -17.16 25.98
N SER A 159 19.93 -18.47 26.23
CA SER A 159 21.14 -19.26 26.02
C SER A 159 21.48 -19.43 24.54
N GLU A 160 20.47 -19.66 23.70
CA GLU A 160 20.64 -19.82 22.25
C GLU A 160 21.06 -18.50 21.60
N VAL A 161 20.36 -17.41 21.92
CA VAL A 161 20.72 -16.05 21.47
C VAL A 161 22.16 -15.71 21.87
N ARG A 162 22.54 -16.01 23.12
CA ARG A 162 23.93 -15.80 23.58
C ARG A 162 24.94 -16.61 22.78
N LYS A 163 24.62 -17.86 22.43
CA LYS A 163 25.51 -18.70 21.62
C LYS A 163 25.69 -18.10 20.23
N GLU A 164 24.60 -17.72 19.58
CA GLU A 164 24.62 -17.12 18.24
C GLU A 164 25.42 -15.81 18.23
N ILE A 165 25.11 -14.87 19.13
CA ILE A 165 25.84 -13.59 19.25
C ILE A 165 27.34 -13.80 19.53
N ARG A 166 27.74 -14.91 20.18
CA ARG A 166 29.16 -15.25 20.35
C ARG A 166 29.84 -15.68 19.06
N GLU A 167 29.10 -16.38 18.20
CA GLU A 167 29.62 -16.96 16.96
C GLU A 167 29.68 -15.92 15.83
N ILE A 168 28.64 -15.08 15.71
CA ILE A 168 28.50 -14.12 14.59
C ILE A 168 28.57 -12.64 15.01
N GLY A 169 28.56 -12.33 16.31
CA GLY A 169 28.50 -10.95 16.81
C GLY A 169 27.10 -10.34 16.71
N GLY A 170 27.00 -9.02 16.92
CA GLY A 170 25.75 -8.26 16.78
C GLY A 170 24.99 -7.99 18.07
N GLU A 171 23.72 -7.59 17.92
CA GLU A 171 22.77 -7.29 18.99
C GLU A 171 21.42 -7.93 18.68
N GLU A 172 20.79 -8.54 19.68
CA GLU A 172 19.44 -9.10 19.58
C GLU A 172 18.54 -8.48 20.65
N TYR A 173 17.47 -7.83 20.23
CA TYR A 173 16.55 -7.12 21.12
C TYR A 173 15.46 -8.04 21.64
N LYS A 174 15.09 -7.84 22.91
CA LYS A 174 14.00 -8.60 23.53
C LYS A 174 12.65 -8.31 22.86
N TYR A 175 12.43 -7.06 22.46
CA TYR A 175 11.20 -6.57 21.82
C TYR A 175 11.52 -6.04 20.43
N MET A 176 10.62 -6.30 19.47
CA MET A 176 10.70 -5.63 18.17
C MET A 176 10.17 -4.20 18.28
N PRO A 177 10.63 -3.27 17.42
CA PRO A 177 10.02 -1.95 17.32
C PRO A 177 8.54 -2.06 16.94
N VAL A 178 7.68 -1.38 17.69
CA VAL A 178 6.22 -1.42 17.47
C VAL A 178 5.69 -0.05 17.05
N TYR A 179 4.60 -0.07 16.29
CA TYR A 179 3.93 1.12 15.79
C TYR A 179 2.43 1.03 16.07
N THR A 180 1.82 2.12 16.54
CA THR A 180 0.37 2.16 16.76
C THR A 180 -0.21 3.55 16.54
N ASN A 181 -1.48 3.61 16.18
CA ASN A 181 -2.26 4.84 16.15
C ASN A 181 -3.10 5.03 17.43
N ASP A 182 -3.11 4.05 18.34
CA ASP A 182 -3.79 4.15 19.64
C ASP A 182 -2.96 4.98 20.61
N VAL A 183 -3.01 6.30 20.38
CA VAL A 183 -2.29 7.31 21.14
C VAL A 183 -3.27 8.37 21.63
N LYS A 184 -3.25 8.63 22.93
CA LYS A 184 -4.05 9.68 23.57
C LYS A 184 -3.14 10.69 24.23
N LEU A 185 -3.39 11.97 23.94
CA LEU A 185 -2.74 13.11 24.59
C LEU A 185 -3.70 13.70 25.62
N VAL A 186 -3.23 13.87 26.86
CA VAL A 186 -4.04 14.38 27.97
C VAL A 186 -3.31 15.53 28.65
N CYS A 187 -3.96 16.69 28.76
CA CYS A 187 -3.39 17.84 29.47
C CYS A 187 -3.41 17.60 30.98
N GLU A 188 -2.34 17.98 31.66
CA GLU A 188 -2.19 17.89 33.12
C GLU A 188 -1.92 19.29 33.71
N PRO A 189 -2.95 20.16 33.80
CA PRO A 189 -2.77 21.54 34.24
C PRO A 189 -2.33 21.68 35.70
N THR A 190 -2.54 20.64 36.51
CA THR A 190 -2.14 20.57 37.92
C THR A 190 -0.70 20.11 38.12
N ASN A 191 0.06 19.86 37.06
CA ASN A 191 1.45 19.40 37.16
C ASN A 191 2.33 20.47 37.82
N SER A 192 3.07 20.09 38.87
CA SER A 192 3.88 21.01 39.68
C SER A 192 5.10 21.60 38.96
N HIS A 193 5.54 21.01 37.85
CA HIS A 193 6.74 21.41 37.11
C HIS A 193 6.43 22.18 35.81
N ASP A 194 5.28 21.91 35.20
CA ASP A 194 4.83 22.55 33.97
C ASP A 194 3.30 22.54 33.88
N PRO A 195 2.61 23.68 34.05
CA PRO A 195 1.14 23.74 33.95
C PRO A 195 0.62 23.46 32.53
N ASN A 196 1.50 23.40 31.53
CA ASN A 196 1.13 23.02 30.16
C ASN A 196 1.48 21.56 29.86
N ALA A 197 1.84 20.76 30.86
CA ALA A 197 2.23 19.37 30.66
C ALA A 197 1.17 18.60 29.89
N VAL A 198 1.61 17.84 28.88
CA VAL A 198 0.75 16.94 28.10
C VAL A 198 1.31 15.53 28.22
N GLN A 199 0.52 14.67 28.84
CA GLN A 199 0.78 13.25 28.99
C GLN A 199 0.61 12.52 27.65
N ILE A 200 1.46 11.52 27.43
CA ILE A 200 1.41 10.64 26.27
C ILE A 200 0.95 9.27 26.76
N PHE A 201 -0.25 8.86 26.36
CA PHE A 201 -0.76 7.52 26.57
C PHE A 201 -0.66 6.73 25.26
N VAL A 202 -0.17 5.50 25.34
CA VAL A 202 -0.19 4.53 24.24
C VAL A 202 -0.85 3.28 24.76
N CYS A 203 -1.87 2.77 24.07
CA CYS A 203 -2.69 1.64 24.53
C CYS A 203 -3.16 1.81 25.99
N ASP A 204 -3.67 3.02 26.29
CA ASP A 204 -4.12 3.43 27.63
C ASP A 204 -3.06 3.34 28.75
N LYS A 205 -1.78 3.26 28.41
CA LYS A 205 -0.67 3.32 29.36
C LYS A 205 0.09 4.63 29.23
N LEU A 206 0.33 5.32 30.35
CA LEU A 206 1.19 6.50 30.39
C LEU A 206 2.62 6.11 30.06
N VAL A 207 3.15 6.58 28.94
CA VAL A 207 4.50 6.27 28.46
C VAL A 207 5.45 7.46 28.48
N GLY A 208 4.96 8.66 28.77
CA GLY A 208 5.79 9.85 28.88
C GLY A 208 5.03 11.16 28.75
N TYR A 209 5.77 12.22 28.43
CA TYR A 209 5.25 13.58 28.26
C TYR A 209 5.76 14.22 26.98
N ILE A 210 4.97 15.12 26.41
CA ILE A 210 5.42 16.04 25.37
C ILE A 210 6.51 16.95 25.96
N PRO A 211 7.61 17.23 25.23
CA PRO A 211 8.64 18.16 25.70
C PRO A 211 8.05 19.54 26.05
N LYS A 212 8.44 20.11 27.19
CA LYS A 212 7.98 21.42 27.70
C LYS A 212 7.93 22.54 26.64
N ARG A 213 8.95 22.62 25.77
CA ARG A 213 9.02 23.60 24.66
C ARG A 213 7.80 23.53 23.73
N LEU A 214 7.30 22.32 23.47
CA LEU A 214 6.18 22.06 22.58
C LEU A 214 4.84 21.99 23.33
N ALA A 215 4.88 21.62 24.62
CA ALA A 215 3.72 21.43 25.47
C ALA A 215 2.82 22.67 25.55
N ILE A 216 3.41 23.88 25.55
CA ILE A 216 2.66 25.15 25.53
C ILE A 216 1.70 25.24 24.34
N LYS A 217 2.17 24.88 23.14
CA LYS A 217 1.32 24.94 21.93
C LYS A 217 0.36 23.77 21.87
N ILE A 218 0.87 22.56 22.16
CA ILE A 218 0.10 21.32 22.04
C ILE A 218 -1.04 21.26 23.05
N SER A 219 -0.82 21.70 24.29
CA SER A 219 -1.87 21.74 25.31
C SER A 219 -3.04 22.65 24.92
N ALA A 220 -2.79 23.78 24.26
CA ALA A 220 -3.85 24.67 23.79
C ALA A 220 -4.77 24.00 22.75
N TRP A 221 -4.18 23.20 21.84
CA TRP A 221 -4.95 22.47 20.83
C TRP A 221 -5.63 21.23 21.39
N VAL A 222 -4.89 20.40 22.14
CA VAL A 222 -5.42 19.17 22.76
C VAL A 222 -6.50 19.48 23.79
N GLY A 223 -6.35 20.59 24.55
CA GLY A 223 -7.32 21.04 25.53
C GLY A 223 -8.56 21.73 24.94
N SER A 224 -8.62 21.91 23.62
CA SER A 224 -9.72 22.59 22.92
C SER A 224 -10.34 21.69 21.83
N PRO A 225 -10.88 20.51 22.20
CA PRO A 225 -11.36 19.51 21.24
C PRO A 225 -12.53 19.97 20.37
N ASP A 226 -13.26 21.01 20.78
CA ASP A 226 -14.34 21.61 19.98
C ASP A 226 -13.83 22.36 18.74
N PHE A 227 -12.55 22.76 18.75
CA PHE A 227 -11.94 23.57 17.69
C PHE A 227 -10.82 22.85 16.95
N PHE A 228 -10.21 21.84 17.56
CA PHE A 228 -9.08 21.11 17.00
C PHE A 228 -9.25 19.61 17.17
N SER A 229 -8.85 18.87 16.15
CA SER A 229 -8.65 17.44 16.24
C SER A 229 -7.21 17.10 15.90
N TYR A 230 -6.75 15.94 16.36
CA TYR A 230 -5.41 15.47 16.07
C TYR A 230 -5.42 14.01 15.69
N THR A 231 -4.42 13.64 14.89
CA THR A 231 -4.04 12.26 14.63
C THR A 231 -2.61 12.09 15.12
N CYS A 232 -2.36 11.03 15.89
CA CYS A 232 -1.04 10.77 16.44
C CYS A 232 -0.68 9.29 16.23
N ARG A 233 0.50 9.04 15.68
CA ARG A 233 1.08 7.69 15.60
C ARG A 233 2.28 7.62 16.53
N ALA A 234 2.39 6.54 17.30
CA ALA A 234 3.57 6.27 18.11
C ALA A 234 4.44 5.19 17.48
N GLU A 235 5.75 5.37 17.58
CA GLU A 235 6.79 4.37 17.37
C GLU A 235 7.53 4.21 18.70
N LEU A 236 7.65 2.95 19.13
CA LEU A 236 8.36 2.57 20.34
C LEU A 236 9.50 1.62 19.96
N ASP A 237 10.72 1.97 20.37
CA ASP A 237 11.95 1.22 20.07
C ASP A 237 12.88 1.21 21.28
N GLY A 238 13.61 0.12 21.51
CA GLY A 238 14.58 -0.06 22.58
C GLY A 238 14.22 -1.20 23.54
N GLY A 239 14.63 -1.06 24.80
CA GLY A 239 14.45 -2.09 25.83
C GLY A 239 15.68 -3.00 25.98
N GLU A 240 15.46 -4.14 26.63
CA GLU A 240 16.51 -5.12 26.92
C GLU A 240 17.05 -5.74 25.63
N TYR A 241 18.37 -5.90 25.53
CA TYR A 241 19.02 -6.58 24.42
C TYR A 241 20.27 -7.35 24.88
N ILE A 242 20.64 -8.36 24.10
CA ILE A 242 21.86 -9.13 24.27
C ILE A 242 22.82 -8.71 23.17
N GLY A 243 24.07 -8.40 23.51
CA GLY A 243 25.04 -7.89 22.55
C GLY A 243 26.44 -8.45 22.76
N TRP A 244 27.27 -8.29 21.73
CA TRP A 244 28.69 -8.61 21.76
C TRP A 244 29.54 -7.38 22.05
N ASP A 245 30.34 -7.43 23.12
CA ASP A 245 31.35 -6.42 23.42
C ASP A 245 32.64 -6.75 22.67
N TYR A 246 32.88 -6.07 21.55
CA TYR A 246 34.09 -6.23 20.74
C TYR A 246 35.37 -5.81 21.47
N GLY A 247 35.29 -4.91 22.46
CA GLY A 247 36.45 -4.46 23.22
C GLY A 247 36.92 -5.48 24.26
N ASN A 248 35.96 -6.14 24.92
CA ASN A 248 36.23 -7.11 25.99
C ASN A 248 36.06 -8.58 25.55
N ASN A 249 35.66 -8.83 24.30
CA ASN A 249 35.43 -10.15 23.71
C ASN A 249 34.44 -11.00 24.53
N LYS A 250 33.34 -10.39 24.97
CA LYS A 250 32.36 -10.98 25.88
C LYS A 250 30.94 -10.63 25.49
N ILE A 251 30.00 -11.52 25.81
CA ILE A 251 28.57 -11.23 25.72
C ILE A 251 28.16 -10.39 26.93
N PHE A 252 27.27 -9.42 26.69
CA PHE A 252 26.58 -8.70 27.75
C PHE A 252 25.07 -8.70 27.53
N THR A 253 24.34 -8.38 28.59
CA THR A 253 22.92 -8.03 28.53
C THR A 253 22.82 -6.60 29.03
N SER A 254 22.17 -5.74 28.25
CA SER A 254 22.02 -4.32 28.57
C SER A 254 20.59 -3.87 28.26
N GLU A 255 20.25 -2.66 28.66
CA GLU A 255 18.98 -2.04 28.39
C GLU A 255 19.20 -0.70 27.68
N LYS A 256 18.62 -0.58 26.48
CA LYS A 256 18.59 0.69 25.76
C LYS A 256 17.35 1.46 26.18
N LEU A 257 17.52 2.75 26.48
CA LEU A 257 16.39 3.61 26.81
C LEU A 257 15.33 3.53 25.70
N VAL A 258 14.12 3.16 26.08
CA VAL A 258 12.99 3.08 25.15
C VAL A 258 12.66 4.48 24.65
N LYS A 259 12.61 4.61 23.33
CA LYS A 259 12.32 5.86 22.64
C LYS A 259 10.83 5.95 22.33
N VAL A 260 10.21 6.93 22.99
CA VAL A 260 8.97 7.64 22.66
C VAL A 260 8.99 8.42 21.36
N VAL A 261 8.62 7.95 20.17
CA VAL A 261 8.52 8.83 18.97
C VAL A 261 7.07 8.99 18.52
N LEU A 262 6.60 10.23 18.44
CA LEU A 262 5.25 10.56 18.00
C LEU A 262 5.29 11.28 16.65
N ASP A 263 4.46 10.86 15.72
CA ASP A 263 4.11 11.61 14.51
C ASP A 263 2.76 12.29 14.75
N LEU A 264 2.79 13.57 15.15
CA LEU A 264 1.61 14.33 15.57
C LEU A 264 1.17 15.31 14.48
N ASN A 265 -0.06 15.17 14.03
CA ASN A 265 -0.71 16.10 13.12
C ASN A 265 -1.97 16.68 13.77
N ILE A 266 -2.13 18.00 13.73
CA ILE A 266 -3.25 18.73 14.30
C ILE A 266 -3.95 19.51 13.19
N VAL A 267 -5.28 19.40 13.17
CA VAL A 267 -6.14 20.08 12.22
C VAL A 267 -7.17 20.92 12.96
N ARG A 268 -7.59 22.01 12.34
CA ARG A 268 -8.71 22.81 12.84
C ARG A 268 -10.02 22.18 12.41
N ILE A 269 -10.94 21.96 13.34
CA ILE A 269 -12.30 21.51 13.05
C ILE A 269 -13.06 22.73 12.52
N LYS A 270 -13.74 22.58 11.38
CA LYS A 270 -14.55 23.63 10.76
C LYS A 270 -15.90 23.72 11.44
#